data_AF-Q2Y723-F1
#
_entry.id   AF-Q2Y723-F1
#
_cell.length_a   1.000
_cell.length_b   1.000
_cell.length_c   1.000
_cell.angle_alpha   90.00
_cell.angle_beta   90.00
_cell.angle_gamma   90.00
#
_symmetry.space_group_name_H-M   'P 1'
#
loop_
_entity.id
_entity.type
_entity.pdbx_description
1 polymer ?
#
loop_
_entity_poly.entity_id
_entity_poly.type
_entity_poly.pdbx_seq_one_letter_code
_entity_poly.pdbx_strand_id
1 'polypeptide(L)'
;MKSVLALVVLLAGCGSIIAPKSGGNGDSPGVYTITNLYDGSQASKERLAEWMDIEAQKVCHSPYSLISEESVPTINRLGEAIFSRLVWKIRCRGQASE
;
A
#
# COMPACT_ATOMS: atom_id res chain seq x y z
N MET A 1 -42.50 -27.30 -37.02
CA MET A 1 -42.19 -25.95 -36.50
C MET A 1 -40.76 -26.00 -35.94
N LYS A 2 -39.88 -25.13 -36.45
CA LYS A 2 -38.44 -25.11 -36.16
C LYS A 2 -38.20 -24.47 -34.79
N SER A 3 -37.65 -25.22 -33.83
CA SER A 3 -37.26 -24.69 -32.52
C SER A 3 -35.88 -24.05 -32.64
N VAL A 4 -35.81 -22.75 -32.41
CA VAL A 4 -34.58 -21.94 -32.53
C VAL A 4 -33.82 -22.03 -31.21
N LEU A 5 -32.63 -22.63 -31.25
CA LEU A 5 -31.66 -22.61 -30.15
C LEU A 5 -31.05 -21.21 -30.05
N ALA A 6 -31.40 -20.47 -28.99
CA ALA A 6 -30.77 -19.20 -28.66
C ALA A 6 -29.45 -19.45 -27.92
N LEU A 7 -28.33 -19.15 -28.60
CA LEU A 7 -26.99 -19.17 -28.05
C LEU A 7 -26.77 -17.88 -27.24
N VAL A 8 -26.69 -17.97 -25.91
CA VAL A 8 -26.34 -16.81 -25.07
C VAL A 8 -24.82 -16.75 -24.94
N VAL A 9 -24.21 -15.86 -25.71
CA VAL A 9 -22.78 -15.53 -25.59
C VAL A 9 -22.64 -14.47 -24.50
N LEU A 10 -22.24 -14.89 -23.29
CA LEU A 10 -21.83 -13.98 -22.21
C LEU A 10 -20.33 -13.71 -22.34
N LEU A 11 -19.98 -12.65 -23.08
CA LEU A 11 -18.67 -12.02 -23.04
C LEU A 11 -18.54 -11.27 -21.70
N ALA A 12 -18.07 -11.96 -20.66
CA ALA A 12 -17.59 -11.31 -19.45
C ALA A 12 -16.26 -10.62 -19.80
N GLY A 13 -16.34 -9.34 -20.15
CA GLY A 13 -15.17 -8.49 -20.28
C GLY A 13 -14.45 -8.42 -18.95
N CYS A 14 -13.18 -8.84 -18.93
CA CYS A 14 -12.27 -8.52 -17.85
C CYS A 14 -12.09 -7.01 -17.82
N GLY A 15 -12.91 -6.32 -17.01
CA GLY A 15 -12.69 -4.92 -16.67
C GLY A 15 -11.36 -4.82 -15.94
N SER A 16 -10.34 -4.28 -16.60
CA SER A 16 -9.10 -3.88 -15.94
C SER A 16 -9.44 -2.76 -14.97
N ILE A 17 -9.65 -3.10 -13.70
CA ILE A 17 -9.70 -2.12 -12.62
C ILE A 17 -8.25 -1.64 -12.45
N ILE A 18 -7.90 -0.58 -13.17
CA ILE A 18 -6.70 0.19 -12.88
C ILE A 18 -6.97 0.87 -11.54
N ALA A 19 -6.46 0.27 -10.46
CA ALA A 19 -6.45 0.93 -9.16
C ALA A 19 -5.66 2.24 -9.30
N PRO A 20 -6.16 3.37 -8.77
CA PRO A 20 -5.43 4.61 -8.81
C PRO A 20 -4.12 4.46 -8.05
N LYS A 21 -3.02 4.73 -8.77
CA LYS A 21 -1.65 4.91 -8.30
C LYS A 21 -1.66 5.64 -6.96
N SER A 22 -1.29 4.93 -5.89
CA SER A 22 -0.99 5.54 -4.60
C SER A 22 0.06 6.63 -4.82
N GLY A 23 -0.27 7.84 -4.37
CA GLY A 23 0.45 9.06 -4.70
C GLY A 23 1.93 9.01 -4.32
N GLY A 24 2.80 9.13 -5.32
CA GLY A 24 4.17 9.56 -5.15
C GLY A 24 4.20 11.10 -5.14
N ASN A 25 4.04 11.68 -3.96
CA ASN A 25 4.19 13.11 -3.72
C ASN A 25 5.69 13.45 -3.66
N GLY A 26 6.23 14.08 -4.71
CA GLY A 26 7.48 14.88 -4.65
C GLY A 26 8.78 14.22 -4.18
N ASP A 27 8.81 12.91 -3.94
CA ASP A 27 9.98 12.21 -3.44
C ASP A 27 11.03 12.01 -4.55
N SER A 28 12.32 12.14 -4.21
CA SER A 28 13.44 11.87 -5.11
C SER A 28 13.30 10.49 -5.78
N PRO A 29 13.82 10.28 -7.01
CA PRO A 29 13.79 8.98 -7.66
C PRO A 29 14.26 7.85 -6.73
N GLY A 30 13.48 6.78 -6.67
CA GLY A 30 13.74 5.63 -5.80
C GLY A 30 13.38 5.83 -4.32
N VAL A 31 12.79 6.95 -3.92
CA VAL A 31 12.25 7.18 -2.57
C VAL A 31 10.73 7.03 -2.58
N TYR A 32 10.19 6.26 -1.64
CA TYR A 32 8.77 5.95 -1.54
C TYR A 32 8.29 6.10 -0.11
N THR A 33 7.00 6.42 0.03
CA THR A 33 6.31 6.46 1.31
C THR A 33 5.28 5.35 1.37
N ILE A 34 5.36 4.49 2.38
CA ILE A 34 4.37 3.46 2.69
C ILE A 34 3.65 3.91 3.97
N THR A 35 2.32 3.76 4.00
CA THR A 35 1.52 4.18 5.15
C THR A 35 0.40 3.18 5.40
N ASN A 36 0.14 2.91 6.68
CA ASN A 36 -1.03 2.13 7.09
C ASN A 36 -1.45 2.46 8.53
N LEU A 37 -2.58 1.93 8.97
CA LEU A 37 -3.16 2.19 10.29
C LEU A 37 -3.02 0.97 11.23
N TYR A 38 -2.87 1.25 12.51
CA TYR A 38 -2.93 0.28 13.60
C TYR A 38 -3.71 0.84 14.80
N ASP A 39 -4.14 -0.02 15.70
CA ASP A 39 -5.01 0.34 16.85
C ASP A 39 -4.30 1.15 17.96
N GLY A 40 -3.03 1.51 17.78
CA GLY A 40 -2.22 2.20 18.79
C GLY A 40 -1.46 1.27 19.73
N SER A 41 -1.76 -0.03 19.78
CA SER A 41 -1.00 -0.99 20.59
C SER A 41 0.36 -1.32 19.99
N GLN A 42 1.34 -1.63 20.86
CA GLN A 42 2.68 -2.00 20.41
C GLN A 42 2.67 -3.30 19.58
N ALA A 43 1.87 -4.30 19.99
CA ALA A 43 1.78 -5.56 19.28
C ALA A 43 1.18 -5.43 17.87
N SER A 44 0.19 -4.54 17.67
CA SER A 44 -0.34 -4.28 16.33
C SER A 44 0.63 -3.45 15.49
N LYS A 45 1.40 -2.53 16.10
CA LYS A 45 2.48 -1.80 15.43
C LYS A 45 3.54 -2.75 14.87
N GLU A 46 3.98 -3.73 15.66
CA GLU A 46 5.00 -4.71 15.24
C GLU A 46 4.52 -5.58 14.08
N ARG A 47 3.29 -6.12 14.18
CA ARG A 47 2.68 -6.86 13.06
C ARG A 47 2.51 -5.99 11.81
N LEU A 48 2.18 -4.72 12.00
CA LEU A 48 2.10 -3.79 10.88
C LEU A 48 3.48 -3.54 10.29
N ALA A 49 4.54 -3.39 11.09
CA ALA A 49 5.91 -3.20 10.61
C ALA A 49 6.38 -4.40 9.76
N GLU A 50 6.05 -5.63 10.15
CA GLU A 50 6.31 -6.84 9.34
C GLU A 50 5.61 -6.75 7.97
N TRP A 51 4.34 -6.34 7.95
CA TRP A 51 3.61 -6.13 6.70
C TRP A 51 4.24 -5.00 5.85
N MET A 52 4.68 -3.92 6.49
CA MET A 52 5.32 -2.78 5.82
C MET A 52 6.66 -3.18 5.18
N ASP A 53 7.42 -4.10 5.79
CA ASP A 53 8.64 -4.67 5.20
C ASP A 53 8.33 -5.46 3.92
N ILE A 54 7.28 -6.30 3.95
CA ILE A 54 6.83 -7.05 2.77
C ILE A 54 6.42 -6.08 1.65
N GLU A 55 5.68 -5.02 1.97
CA GLU A 55 5.30 -4.01 0.98
C GLU A 55 6.50 -3.23 0.44
N ALA A 56 7.48 -2.89 1.28
CA ALA A 56 8.71 -2.25 0.83
C ALA A 56 9.49 -3.11 -0.17
N GLN A 57 9.59 -4.41 0.08
CA GLN A 57 10.23 -5.36 -0.84
C GLN A 57 9.47 -5.46 -2.17
N LYS A 58 8.14 -5.51 -2.13
CA LYS A 58 7.30 -5.52 -3.34
C LYS A 58 7.45 -4.23 -4.15
N VAL A 59 7.46 -3.07 -3.50
CA VAL A 59 7.61 -1.77 -4.16
C VAL A 59 8.98 -1.64 -4.80
N CYS A 60 10.04 -2.06 -4.09
CA CYS A 60 11.40 -1.83 -4.56
C CYS A 60 11.88 -2.85 -5.58
N HIS A 61 11.37 -4.09 -5.57
CA HIS A 61 11.90 -5.22 -6.35
C HIS A 61 13.43 -5.40 -6.20
N SER A 62 13.97 -4.89 -5.10
CA SER A 62 15.40 -4.76 -4.80
C SER A 62 15.55 -4.46 -3.30
N PRO A 63 16.74 -4.64 -2.71
CA PRO A 63 16.97 -4.24 -1.33
C PRO A 63 16.61 -2.77 -1.11
N TYR A 64 16.04 -2.44 0.04
CA TYR A 64 15.70 -1.07 0.41
C TYR A 64 16.40 -0.65 1.69
N SER A 65 16.42 0.65 1.96
CA SER A 65 16.76 1.20 3.27
C SER A 65 15.62 2.04 3.81
N LEU A 66 15.27 1.82 5.07
CA LEU A 66 14.37 2.68 5.81
C LEU A 66 15.06 4.02 6.09
N ILE A 67 14.46 5.11 5.63
CA ILE A 67 14.93 6.49 5.84
C ILE A 67 14.34 7.04 7.14
N SER A 68 13.03 6.88 7.32
CA SER A 68 12.34 7.26 8.55
C SER A 68 11.14 6.35 8.82
N GLU A 69 10.86 6.19 10.10
CA GLU A 69 9.61 5.62 10.62
C GLU A 69 8.96 6.66 11.53
N GLU A 70 7.69 6.96 11.28
CA GLU A 70 6.90 7.87 12.08
C GLU A 70 5.58 7.21 12.48
N SER A 71 5.20 7.35 13.75
CA SER A 71 3.86 6.99 14.20
C SER A 71 3.07 8.25 14.54
N VAL A 72 1.96 8.46 13.84
CA VAL A 72 1.11 9.64 13.97
C VAL A 72 -0.23 9.21 14.58
N PRO A 73 -0.52 9.52 15.85
CA PRO A 73 -1.78 9.16 16.47
C PRO A 73 -2.90 10.06 15.95
N THR A 74 -4.09 9.48 15.77
CA THR A 74 -5.33 10.24 15.58
C THR A 74 -6.02 10.39 16.92
N ILE A 75 -6.06 11.62 17.41
CA ILE A 75 -6.57 11.97 18.73
C ILE A 75 -8.05 12.34 18.67
N ASN A 76 -8.86 11.79 19.57
CA ASN A 76 -10.27 12.14 19.72
C ASN A 76 -10.46 13.49 20.43
N ARG A 77 -11.71 13.93 20.59
CA ARG A 77 -12.04 15.17 21.32
C ARG A 77 -11.70 15.13 22.81
N LEU A 78 -11.45 13.95 23.37
CA LEU A 78 -11.10 13.72 24.77
C LEU A 78 -9.57 13.69 24.99
N GLY A 79 -8.77 13.79 23.93
CA GLY A 79 -7.30 13.73 24.03
C GLY A 79 -6.72 12.31 23.95
N GLU A 80 -7.52 11.31 23.58
CA GLU A 80 -7.10 9.91 23.52
C GLU A 80 -6.81 9.47 22.07
N ALA A 81 -5.81 8.61 21.88
CA ALA A 81 -5.53 8.03 20.57
C ALA A 81 -6.57 6.95 20.22
N ILE A 82 -7.24 7.09 19.06
CA ILE A 82 -8.22 6.12 18.56
C ILE A 82 -7.55 5.07 17.69
N PHE A 83 -6.64 5.51 16.83
CA PHE A 83 -5.78 4.69 16.00
C PHE A 83 -4.53 5.50 15.68
N SER A 84 -3.47 4.83 15.24
CA SER A 84 -2.22 5.46 14.84
C SER A 84 -1.87 5.08 13.42
N ARG A 85 -1.29 6.02 12.69
CA ARG A 85 -0.76 5.79 11.34
C ARG A 85 0.73 5.52 11.45
N LEU A 86 1.19 4.37 10.96
CA LEU A 86 2.60 4.11 10.76
C LEU A 86 2.98 4.56 9.35
N VAL A 87 3.96 5.44 9.25
CA VAL A 87 4.49 5.99 8.00
C VAL A 87 5.95 5.60 7.89
N TRP A 88 6.31 4.89 6.82
CA TRP A 88 7.68 4.57 6.48
C TRP A 88 8.09 5.33 5.23
N LYS A 89 9.20 6.04 5.32
CA LYS A 89 9.90 6.56 4.15
C LYS A 89 11.05 5.62 3.82
N ILE A 90 11.07 5.06 2.61
CA ILE A 90 12.09 4.09 2.18
C ILE A 90 12.82 4.59 0.94
N ARG A 91 14.04 4.08 0.72
CA ARG A 91 14.79 4.22 -0.52
C ARG A 91 15.11 2.85 -1.09
N CYS A 92 14.71 2.59 -2.33
CA CYS A 92 15.11 1.40 -3.07
C CYS A 92 16.57 1.53 -3.51
N ARG A 93 17.38 0.49 -3.27
CA ARG A 93 18.79 0.46 -3.66
C ARG A 93 18.93 -0.27 -5.00
N GLY A 94 19.83 0.20 -5.85
CA GLY A 94 20.08 -0.43 -7.15
C GLY A 94 19.13 0.00 -8.28
N GLN A 95 18.15 0.89 -8.01
CA GLN A 95 17.49 1.67 -9.06
C GLN A 95 18.36 2.87 -9.49
N ALA A 96 19.68 2.67 -9.56
CA ALA A 96 20.53 3.54 -10.35
C ALA A 96 20.17 3.25 -11.80
N SER A 97 19.56 4.23 -12.46
CA SER A 97 19.47 4.30 -13.89
C SER A 97 20.82 3.96 -14.52
N GLU A 98 20.89 2.87 -15.25
CA GLU A 98 21.68 2.76 -16.49
C GLU A 98 20.70 2.58 -17.65
#